data_AF-A0A838JX51-F1
#
_entry.id   AF-A0A838JX51-F1
#
_cell.length_a   1.000
_cell.length_b   1.000
_cell.length_c   1.000
_cell.angle_alpha   90.00
_cell.angle_beta   90.00
_cell.angle_gamma   90.00
#
_symmetry.space_group_name_H-M   'P 1'
#
loop_
_entity.id
_entity.type
_entity.pdbx_description
1 polymer ?
#
loop_
_entity_poly.entity_id
_entity_poly.type
_entity_poly.pdbx_seq_one_letter_code
_entity_poly.pdbx_strand_id
1 'polypeptide(L)' 'TKKYVLDEEVREFMRQSNPWALRAISERLLEAAQRGLWSEPDTEDLEALKQVYLENEGILEEQA' A
#
# COMPACT_ATOMS: atom_id res chain seq x y z
N THR A 1 -6.85 7.62 2.48
CA THR A 1 -5.64 6.97 1.93
C THR A 1 -4.38 7.40 2.64
N LYS A 2 -4.13 8.71 2.79
CA LYS A 2 -2.94 9.24 3.49
C LYS A 2 -2.64 8.59 4.86
N LYS A 3 -3.64 8.43 5.73
CA LYS A 3 -3.46 7.87 7.09
C LYS A 3 -3.12 6.38 7.22
N TYR A 4 -3.25 5.56 6.18
CA TYR A 4 -3.08 4.10 6.32
C TYR A 4 -1.94 3.51 5.50
N VAL A 5 -1.54 4.14 4.39
CA VAL A 5 -0.48 3.59 3.52
C VAL A 5 0.64 4.59 3.22
N LEU A 6 0.35 5.90 3.33
CA LEU A 6 1.34 6.95 3.05
C LEU A 6 1.91 7.58 4.33
N ASP A 7 1.30 7.31 5.47
CA ASP A 7 1.86 7.64 6.77
C ASP A 7 2.94 6.62 7.11
N GLU A 8 4.18 7.09 7.25
CA GLU A 8 5.35 6.24 7.45
C GLU A 8 5.30 5.47 8.76
N GLU A 9 4.79 6.06 9.85
CA GLU A 9 4.66 5.40 11.15
C GLU A 9 3.65 4.25 11.07
N VAL A 10 2.50 4.50 10.43
CA VAL A 10 1.47 3.47 10.24
C VAL A 10 1.97 2.35 9.31
N ARG A 11 2.70 2.69 8.26
CA ARG A 11 3.28 1.72 7.33
C ARG A 11 4.27 0.79 8.03
N GLU A 12 5.21 1.35 8.80
CA GLU A 12 6.20 0.56 9.53
C GLU A 12 5.56 -0.32 10.60
N PHE A 13 4.57 0.19 11.33
CA PHE A 13 3.79 -0.60 12.27
C PHE A 13 3.10 -1.80 11.59
N MET A 14 2.45 -1.57 10.43
CA MET A 14 1.77 -2.61 9.67
C MET A 14 2.74 -3.63 9.07
N ARG A 15 3.90 -3.19 8.58
CA ARG A 15 4.96 -4.05 8.03
C ARG A 15 5.46 -5.06 9.07
N GLN A 16 5.64 -4.61 10.32
CA GLN A 16 6.08 -5.48 11.43
C GLN A 16 4.96 -6.36 11.98
N SER A 17 3.75 -5.82 12.08
CA SER A 17 2.64 -6.51 12.75
C SER A 17 1.90 -7.49 11.84
N ASN A 18 1.65 -7.10 10.59
CA ASN A 18 0.90 -7.88 9.62
C ASN A 18 1.20 -7.42 8.17
N PRO A 19 2.32 -7.85 7.58
CA PRO A 19 2.69 -7.46 6.21
C PRO A 19 1.68 -7.95 5.16
N TRP A 20 0.96 -9.06 5.43
CA TRP A 20 -0.11 -9.54 4.56
C TRP A 20 -1.29 -8.56 4.49
N ALA A 21 -1.66 -7.96 5.62
CA ALA A 21 -2.71 -6.93 5.65
C ALA A 21 -2.28 -5.66 4.94
N LEU A 22 -1.02 -5.25 5.10
CA LEU A 22 -0.45 -4.11 4.36
C LEU A 22 -0.56 -4.33 2.84
N ARG A 23 -0.22 -5.54 2.37
CA ARG A 23 -0.38 -5.91 0.96
C ARG A 23 -1.82 -5.80 0.49
N ALA A 24 -2.75 -6.44 1.20
CA ALA A 24 -4.16 -6.48 0.80
C ALA A 24 -4.81 -5.09 0.75
N ILE A 25 -4.44 -4.21 1.68
CA ILE A 25 -4.91 -2.82 1.69
C ILE A 25 -4.34 -2.06 0.48
N SER A 26 -3.04 -2.18 0.23
CA SER A 26 -2.37 -1.53 -0.91
C SER A 26 -2.96 -1.99 -2.25
N GLU A 27 -3.18 -3.30 -2.42
CA GLU A 27 -3.82 -3.89 -3.60
C GLU A 27 -5.22 -3.32 -3.85
N ARG A 28 -6.07 -3.29 -2.80
CA ARG A 28 -7.45 -2.80 -2.93
C ARG A 28 -7.49 -1.32 -3.30
N LEU A 29 -6.57 -0.51 -2.76
CA LEU A 29 -6.49 0.92 -3.07
C LEU A 29 -6.01 1.16 -4.50
N LEU A 30 -5.04 0.38 -4.98
CA LEU A 30 -4.59 0.41 -6.38
C LEU A 30 -5.72 -0.02 -7.32
N GLU A 31 -6.47 -1.06 -6.98
CA GLU A 31 -7.65 -1.49 -7.76
C GLU A 31 -8.72 -0.37 -7.81
N ALA A 32 -9.01 0.28 -6.69
CA ALA A 32 -9.96 1.37 -6.63
C ALA A 32 -9.54 2.54 -7.54
N ALA A 33 -8.24 2.87 -7.59
CA ALA A 33 -7.71 3.86 -8.50
C ALA A 33 -7.84 3.44 -9.98
N GLN A 34 -7.46 2.21 -10.32
CA GLN A 34 -7.57 1.68 -11.69
C GLN A 34 -9.02 1.64 -12.19
N ARG A 35 -9.98 1.36 -11.31
CA ARG A 35 -11.41 1.29 -11.64
C ARG A 35 -12.12 2.65 -11.60
N GLY A 36 -11.42 3.75 -11.30
CA GLY A 36 -12.01 5.08 -11.16
C GLY A 36 -12.97 5.21 -9.96
N LEU A 37 -12.89 4.30 -8.99
CA LEU A 37 -13.68 4.33 -7.74
C LEU A 37 -13.07 5.28 -6.71
N TRP A 38 -11.78 5.59 -6.87
CA TRP A 38 -11.12 6.68 -6.18
C TRP A 38 -11.13 7.88 -7.13
N SER A 39 -11.98 8.87 -6.86
CA SER A 39 -12.38 9.86 -7.86
C SER A 39 -11.24 10.73 -8.39
N GLU A 40 -10.23 11.06 -7.58
CA GLU A 40 -9.07 11.88 -7.98
C GLU A 40 -7.89 11.60 -7.02
N PRO A 41 -7.18 10.46 -7.16
CA PRO A 41 -5.94 10.26 -6.41
C PRO A 41 -4.85 11.22 -6.90
N ASP A 42 -4.07 11.78 -5.98
CA ASP A 42 -2.84 12.49 -6.35
C ASP A 42 -1.89 11.49 -7.06
N THR A 43 -1.20 11.95 -8.11
CA THR A 43 -0.26 11.08 -8.83
C THR A 43 0.89 10.66 -7.93
N GLU A 44 1.35 11.55 -7.04
CA GLU A 44 2.39 11.26 -6.05
C GLU A 44 1.91 10.21 -5.03
N ASP A 45 0.65 10.32 -4.58
CA ASP A 45 0.03 9.34 -3.67
C ASP A 45 -0.08 7.95 -4.34
N LEU A 46 -0.37 7.87 -5.64
CA LEU A 46 -0.41 6.61 -6.39
C LEU A 46 0.97 5.99 -6.58
N GLU A 47 1.98 6.79 -6.89
CA GLU A 47 3.34 6.30 -7.04
C GLU A 47 3.88 5.78 -5.71
N ALA A 48 3.69 6.52 -4.62
CA ALA A 48 4.06 6.09 -3.29
C ALA A 48 3.33 4.79 -2.89
N LEU A 49 2.03 4.69 -3.17
CA LEU A 49 1.25 3.46 -2.92
C LEU A 49 1.79 2.24 -3.70
N LYS A 50 2.22 2.44 -4.96
CA LYS A 50 2.86 1.38 -5.76
C LYS A 50 4.21 0.95 -5.17
N GLN A 51 5.03 1.90 -4.71
CA GLN A 51 6.32 1.59 -4.08
C GLN A 51 6.12 0.77 -2.81
N VAL A 52 5.18 1.17 -1.94
CA VAL A 52 4.86 0.40 -0.73
C VAL A 52 4.40 -1.02 -1.05
N TYR A 53 3.56 -1.17 -2.07
CA TYR A 53 3.12 -2.49 -2.53
C TYR A 53 4.32 -3.36 -2.95
N LEU A 54 5.21 -2.85 -3.81
CA LEU A 54 6.37 -3.59 -4.33
C LEU A 54 7.38 -3.95 -3.22
N GLU A 55 7.70 -3.02 -2.34
CA GLU A 55 8.59 -3.28 -1.20
C GLU A 55 8.03 -4.38 -0.30
N ASN A 56 6.72 -4.35 -0.06
CA ASN A 56 6.08 -5.31 0.83
C ASN A 56 5.96 -6.70 0.17
N GLU A 57 5.78 -6.79 -1.15
CA GLU A 57 5.88 -8.06 -1.89
C GLU A 57 7.28 -8.67 -1.72
N GLY A 58 8.35 -7.87 -1.84
CA GLY A 58 9.72 -8.37 -1.62
C GLY A 58 9.92 -8.99 -0.23
N ILE A 59 9.36 -8.38 0.82
CA ILE A 59 9.41 -8.93 2.18
C ILE A 59 8.63 -10.24 2.29
N LEU A 60 7.46 -10.30 1.68
CA LEU A 60 6.61 -11.51 1.73
C LEU A 60 7.22 -12.66 0.94
N GLU A 61 7.90 -12.38 -0.17
CA GLU A 61 8.66 -13.37 -0.94
C GLU A 61 9.85 -13.92 -0.15
N GLU A 62 10.55 -13.11 0.64
CA GLU A 62 11.63 -13.59 1.53
C GLU A 62 11.13 -14.47 2.69
N GLN A 63 9.85 -14.33 3.06
CA GLN A 63 9.22 -15.08 4.15
C GLN A 63 8.50 -16.36 3.69
N ALA A 64 8.36 -16.58 2.38
CA ALA A 64 7.67 -17.71 1.77
C ALA A 64 8.60 -18.91 1.53
#